data_AF-A0A535VIQ9-F1
#
_entry.id   AF-A0A535VIQ9-F1
#
_cell.length_a   1.000
_cell.length_b   1.000
_cell.length_c   1.000
_cell.angle_alpha   90.00
_cell.angle_beta   90.00
_cell.angle_gamma   90.00
#
_symmetry.space_group_name_H-M   'P 1'
#
loop_
_entity.id
_entity.type
_entity.pdbx_description
1 polymer ?
#
loop_
_entity_poly.entity_id
_entity_poly.type
_entity_poly.pdbx_seq_one_letter_code
_entity_poly.pdbx_strand_id
1 'polypeptide(L)'
;MFAEVEVDASGAYQDHRVTQPSYVCLNCGAPALDLGAVPAELEAQAQEEEASSSAVADVLCPVCETMVQLDANMECPNCGSPLEVS
;
A
#
# COMPACT_ATOMS: atom_id res chain seq x y z
N MET A 1 -7.22 12.45 31.30
CA MET A 1 -6.71 12.73 29.94
C MET A 1 -7.46 11.77 29.03
N PHE A 2 -8.22 12.26 28.03
CA PHE A 2 -9.28 11.49 27.38
C PHE A 2 -9.04 11.45 25.86
N ALA A 3 -8.62 10.30 25.35
CA ALA A 3 -8.92 9.93 23.98
C ALA A 3 -10.31 9.28 24.01
N GLU A 4 -11.19 9.70 23.12
CA GLU A 4 -12.52 9.11 22.98
C GLU A 4 -12.43 8.07 21.87
N VAL A 5 -12.76 6.82 22.20
CA VAL A 5 -12.84 5.70 21.26
C VAL A 5 -14.28 5.24 21.25
N GLU A 6 -14.90 5.29 20.09
CA GLU A 6 -16.23 4.77 19.89
C GLU A 6 -16.13 3.28 19.57
N VAL A 7 -16.87 2.48 20.33
CA VAL A 7 -16.95 1.02 20.16
C VAL A 7 -18.42 0.61 20.11
N ASP A 8 -18.72 -0.43 19.32
CA ASP A 8 -20.08 -0.97 19.25
C ASP A 8 -20.42 -1.85 20.48
N ALA A 9 -21.64 -2.41 20.51
CA ALA A 9 -22.09 -3.27 21.60
C ALA A 9 -21.29 -4.59 21.75
N SER A 10 -20.51 -4.98 20.73
CA SER A 10 -19.59 -6.12 20.77
C SER A 10 -18.19 -5.74 21.23
N GLY A 11 -17.91 -4.44 21.39
CA GLY A 11 -16.59 -3.90 21.69
C GLY A 11 -15.70 -3.74 20.45
N ALA A 12 -16.27 -3.82 19.24
CA ALA A 12 -15.52 -3.58 18.02
C ALA A 12 -15.25 -2.08 17.85
N TYR A 13 -14.05 -1.76 17.38
CA TYR A 13 -13.61 -0.39 17.11
C TYR A 13 -14.44 0.22 15.96
N GLN A 14 -14.97 1.42 16.18
CA GLN A 14 -15.72 2.18 15.18
C GLN A 14 -14.94 3.43 14.77
N ASP A 15 -14.56 4.26 15.75
CA ASP A 15 -13.90 5.54 15.49
C ASP A 15 -13.05 6.00 16.69
N HIS A 16 -12.13 6.95 16.45
CA HIS A 16 -11.44 7.67 17.51
C HIS A 16 -11.29 9.15 17.16
N ARG A 17 -11.33 9.99 18.19
CA ARG A 17 -11.04 11.41 18.05
C ARG A 17 -9.96 11.84 19.03
N VAL A 18 -8.90 12.45 18.49
CA VAL A 18 -7.87 13.10 19.29
C VAL A 18 -8.35 14.50 19.69
N THR A 19 -8.62 14.71 20.98
CA THR A 19 -9.12 16.00 21.51
C THR A 19 -7.99 16.97 21.90
N GLN A 20 -6.74 16.50 22.03
CA GLN A 20 -5.55 17.34 22.25
C GLN A 20 -4.32 16.81 21.47
N PRO A 21 -3.71 17.64 20.59
CA PRO A 21 -2.66 17.22 19.63
C PRO A 21 -1.26 17.02 20.23
N SER A 22 -1.11 17.05 21.56
CA SER A 22 0.20 17.11 22.23
C SER A 22 0.63 15.82 22.92
N TYR A 23 -0.04 14.68 22.66
CA TYR A 23 0.43 13.41 23.22
C TYR A 23 1.73 12.99 22.54
N VAL A 24 2.75 12.70 23.33
CA VAL A 24 4.07 12.32 22.87
C VAL A 24 4.46 11.01 23.54
N CYS A 25 4.95 10.05 22.77
CA CYS A 25 5.47 8.78 23.29
C CYS A 25 6.63 9.07 24.24
N LEU A 26 6.49 8.75 25.52
CA LEU A 26 7.51 9.02 26.53
C LEU A 26 8.79 8.17 26.37
N ASN A 27 8.76 7.14 25.51
CA ASN A 27 9.91 6.30 25.21
C ASN A 27 10.74 6.82 24.02
N CYS A 28 10.12 7.43 23.01
CA CYS A 28 10.83 7.87 21.78
C CYS A 28 10.58 9.32 21.36
N GLY A 29 9.68 10.06 22.00
CA GLY A 29 9.37 11.45 21.67
C GLY A 29 8.47 11.64 20.44
N ALA A 30 7.96 10.57 19.84
CA ALA A 30 7.08 10.67 18.68
C ALA A 30 5.70 11.25 19.08
N PRO A 31 5.16 12.24 18.36
CA PRO A 31 3.81 12.74 18.60
C PRO A 31 2.76 11.68 18.26
N ALA A 32 1.58 11.75 18.88
CA ALA A 32 0.40 11.07 18.37
C ALA A 32 -0.01 11.74 17.06
N LEU A 33 0.17 11.03 15.95
CA LEU A 33 -0.43 11.41 14.69
C LEU A 33 -1.89 10.94 14.68
N ASP A 34 -2.77 11.79 14.18
CA ASP A 34 -4.12 11.40 13.80
C ASP A 34 -4.02 10.49 12.56
N LEU A 35 -4.41 9.22 12.71
CA LEU A 35 -4.37 8.21 11.65
C LEU A 35 -5.75 8.00 11.02
N GLY A 36 -6.75 8.83 11.32
CA GLY A 36 -8.11 8.69 10.80
C GLY A 36 -8.21 8.74 9.26
N ALA A 37 -7.25 9.40 8.59
CA ALA A 37 -7.19 9.45 7.13
C ALA A 37 -6.56 8.20 6.48
N VAL A 38 -5.81 7.38 7.24
CA VAL A 38 -5.07 6.23 6.70
C VAL A 38 -5.96 5.23 5.96
N PRO A 39 -7.15 4.83 6.45
CA PRO A 39 -8.01 3.90 5.72
C PRO A 39 -8.38 4.40 4.32
N ALA A 40 -8.78 5.68 4.20
CA ALA A 40 -9.16 6.28 2.92
C ALA A 40 -7.95 6.41 1.97
N GLU A 41 -6.76 6.75 2.50
CA GLU A 41 -5.53 6.83 1.71
C GLU A 41 -5.10 5.44 1.19
N LEU A 42 -5.27 4.38 1.99
CA LEU A 42 -4.98 3.00 1.57
C LEU A 42 -5.96 2.53 0.48
N GLU A 43 -7.24 2.88 0.59
CA GLU A 43 -8.24 2.58 -0.44
C GLU A 43 -7.94 3.33 -1.75
N ALA A 44 -7.52 4.60 -1.66
CA ALA A 44 -7.10 5.37 -2.83
C ALA A 44 -5.86 4.77 -3.51
N GLN A 45 -4.85 4.37 -2.72
CA GLN A 45 -3.65 3.71 -3.25
C GLN A 45 -4.00 2.39 -3.95
N ALA A 46 -4.86 1.56 -3.38
CA ALA A 46 -5.27 0.31 -4.02
C ALA A 46 -5.95 0.57 -5.37
N GLN A 47 -6.80 1.59 -5.49
CA GLN A 47 -7.44 1.98 -6.76
C GLN A 47 -6.42 2.45 -7.80
N GLU A 48 -5.41 3.21 -7.38
CA GLU A 48 -4.30 3.64 -8.24
C GLU A 48 -3.46 2.45 -8.74
N GLU A 49 -3.16 1.50 -7.86
CA GLU A 49 -2.46 0.26 -8.21
C GLU A 49 -3.27 -0.60 -9.18
N GLU A 50 -4.59 -0.75 -8.97
CA GLU A 50 -5.47 -1.45 -9.90
C GLU A 50 -5.50 -0.76 -11.27
N ALA A 51 -5.53 0.57 -11.32
CA ALA A 51 -5.47 1.32 -12.58
C ALA A 51 -4.10 1.17 -13.30
N SER A 52 -3.01 1.09 -12.52
CA SER A 52 -1.64 0.94 -13.02
C SER A 52 -1.26 -0.52 -13.35
N SER A 53 -2.00 -1.51 -12.84
CA SER A 53 -1.75 -2.95 -13.05
C SER A 53 -1.85 -3.40 -14.52
N SER A 54 -2.33 -2.54 -15.41
CA SER A 54 -2.35 -2.73 -16.86
C SER A 54 -1.05 -2.33 -17.58
N ALA A 55 -0.03 -1.87 -16.87
CA ALA A 55 1.25 -1.48 -17.45
C ALA A 55 2.01 -2.70 -17.99
N VAL A 56 1.74 -3.03 -19.26
CA VAL A 56 2.58 -3.91 -20.07
C VAL A 56 3.95 -3.24 -20.22
N ALA A 57 4.95 -3.73 -19.50
CA ALA A 57 6.31 -3.20 -19.58
C ALA A 57 7.05 -3.86 -20.75
N ASP A 58 7.62 -3.06 -21.64
CA ASP A 58 8.59 -3.52 -22.65
C ASP A 58 9.93 -3.78 -21.96
N VAL A 59 10.29 -5.06 -21.82
CA VAL A 59 11.52 -5.52 -21.13
C VAL A 59 12.45 -6.22 -22.11
N LEU A 60 13.75 -5.93 -22.04
CA LEU A 60 14.76 -6.68 -22.79
C LEU A 60 15.04 -8.01 -22.08
N CYS A 61 14.67 -9.13 -22.68
CA CYS A 61 14.97 -10.44 -22.11
C CYS A 61 16.49 -10.69 -22.12
N PRO A 62 17.14 -10.98 -20.98
CA PRO A 62 18.58 -11.21 -20.92
C PRO A 62 19.01 -12.56 -21.53
N VAL A 63 18.05 -13.45 -21.81
CA VAL A 63 18.33 -14.78 -22.37
C VAL A 63 18.27 -14.76 -23.90
N CYS A 64 17.22 -14.18 -24.48
CA CYS A 64 17.04 -14.13 -25.94
C CYS A 64 17.37 -12.77 -26.54
N GLU A 65 17.80 -11.80 -25.74
CA GLU A 65 18.19 -10.44 -26.14
C GLU A 65 17.14 -9.73 -27.00
N THR A 66 15.86 -10.04 -26.74
CA THR A 66 14.72 -9.53 -27.49
C THR A 66 13.85 -8.69 -26.58
N MET A 67 13.38 -7.54 -27.08
CA MET A 67 12.40 -6.71 -26.39
C MET A 67 11.04 -7.41 -26.44
N VAL A 68 10.47 -7.69 -25.26
CA VAL A 68 9.20 -8.41 -25.10
C VAL A 68 8.27 -7.66 -24.17
N GLN A 69 6.97 -7.80 -24.40
CA GLN A 69 5.95 -7.32 -23.47
C GLN A 69 5.66 -8.42 -22.44
N LEU A 70 5.75 -8.05 -21.17
CA LEU A 70 5.44 -8.95 -20.06
C LEU A 70 3.99 -8.81 -19.63
N ASP A 71 3.32 -9.96 -19.46
CA ASP A 71 2.04 -10.07 -18.77
C ASP A 71 2.24 -10.44 -17.29
N ALA A 72 1.15 -10.64 -16.56
CA ALA A 72 1.14 -10.87 -15.12
C ALA A 72 1.95 -12.11 -14.66
N ASN A 73 2.24 -13.06 -15.55
CA ASN A 73 3.03 -14.25 -15.22
C ASN A 73 4.55 -13.97 -15.17
N MET A 74 5.01 -12.80 -15.61
CA MET A 74 6.42 -12.37 -15.56
C MET A 74 7.38 -13.34 -16.28
N GLU A 75 6.92 -14.00 -17.36
CA GLU A 75 7.70 -14.94 -18.15
C GLU A 75 7.92 -14.41 -19.57
N CYS A 76 9.12 -14.60 -20.12
CA CYS A 76 9.39 -14.24 -21.49
C CYS A 76 8.57 -15.14 -22.46
N PRO A 77 7.68 -14.59 -23.30
CA PRO A 77 6.86 -15.40 -24.21
C PRO A 77 7.67 -16.14 -25.28
N ASN A 78 8.92 -15.72 -25.52
CA ASN A 78 9.78 -16.31 -26.54
C ASN A 78 10.64 -17.47 -26.03
N CYS A 79 11.03 -17.47 -24.75
CA CYS A 79 11.97 -18.49 -24.22
C CYS A 79 11.56 -19.10 -22.87
N GLY A 80 10.48 -18.62 -22.24
CA GLY A 80 10.01 -19.12 -20.95
C GLY A 80 10.90 -18.79 -19.75
N SER A 81 11.88 -17.90 -19.92
CA SER A 81 12.67 -17.45 -18.77
C SER A 81 11.83 -16.53 -17.87
N PRO A 82 11.86 -16.69 -16.55
CA PRO A 82 11.30 -15.70 -15.64
C PRO A 82 12.07 -14.37 -15.81
N LEU A 83 11.35 -13.25 -15.78
CA LEU A 83 11.87 -11.90 -15.93
C LEU A 83 11.45 -11.03 -14.74
N GLU A 84 12.42 -10.33 -14.15
CA GLU A 84 12.18 -9.40 -13.05
C GLU A 84 12.22 -7.97 -13.60
N VAL A 85 11.17 -7.18 -13.34
CA VAL A 85 11.17 -5.74 -13.64
C VAL A 85 11.94 -5.03 -12.53
N SER A 86 13.05 -4.38 -12.88
CA SER A 86 13.92 -3.61 -11.97
C SER A 86 13.52 -2.16 -11.86
#